data_AF-A0A952S394-F1
#
_entry.id   AF-A0A952S394-F1
#
_cell.length_a   1.000
_cell.length_b   1.000
_cell.length_c   1.000
_cell.angle_alpha   90.00
_cell.angle_beta   90.00
_cell.angle_gamma   90.00
#
_symmetry.space_group_name_H-M   'P 1'
#
loop_
_entity.id
_entity.type
_entity.pdbx_description
1 polymer ?
#
loop_
_entity_poly.entity_id
_entity_poly.type
_entity_poly.pdbx_seq_one_letter_code
_entity_poly.pdbx_strand_id
1 'polypeptide(L)'
;MNTEATTLNISNASPTAANAASDNVYSFSTTLRELRENLEPAMLRQRTGWHSKDGSPRTVDYVEWHTVADILDTTAPDWSHSVKDIRTIGEIAIVTVAITIGGITREGIGTGSAKSEIGIKKAEHDALKRAAVKFGIARDLYKNEERSREAPAEEEKAEVSPVAASLSDMVTSKQLGMIRGLARQLHVNAEAECSAEFNCSVTELSRRAASRLIDKLQAMQPAAQMRMAG
;
A
#
# COMPACT_ATOMS: atom_id res chain seq x y z
N MET A 1 -45.05 -70.68 25.42
CA MET A 1 -43.79 -70.70 24.66
C MET A 1 -43.91 -69.62 23.60
N ASN A 2 -43.46 -68.39 23.92
CA ASN A 2 -43.41 -67.29 22.97
C ASN A 2 -41.93 -66.90 22.82
N THR A 3 -41.43 -67.04 21.61
CA THR A 3 -40.04 -66.73 21.26
C THR A 3 -40.05 -65.39 20.53
N GLU A 4 -39.62 -64.32 21.20
CA GLU A 4 -39.38 -63.03 20.55
C GLU A 4 -37.98 -63.03 19.94
N ALA A 5 -37.90 -62.84 18.63
CA ALA A 5 -36.66 -62.64 17.90
C ALA A 5 -36.27 -61.15 17.98
N THR A 6 -35.23 -60.86 18.77
CA THR A 6 -34.59 -59.54 18.79
C THR A 6 -33.66 -59.39 17.57
N THR A 7 -34.10 -58.66 16.56
CA THR A 7 -33.25 -58.26 15.43
C THR A 7 -32.44 -57.02 15.84
N LEU A 8 -31.15 -57.22 16.14
CA LEU A 8 -30.21 -56.12 16.36
C LEU A 8 -29.77 -55.56 15.00
N ASN A 9 -30.23 -54.35 14.68
CA ASN A 9 -29.81 -53.59 13.50
C ASN A 9 -28.41 -52.99 13.75
N ILE A 10 -27.37 -53.65 13.25
CA ILE A 10 -25.99 -53.14 13.26
C ILE A 10 -25.78 -52.35 11.97
N SER A 11 -25.96 -51.04 12.04
CA SER A 11 -25.51 -50.11 11.00
C SER A 11 -24.85 -48.89 11.64
N ASN A 12 -23.77 -49.13 12.37
CA ASN A 12 -22.78 -48.09 12.69
C ASN A 12 -21.52 -48.35 11.86
N ALA A 13 -21.58 -47.99 10.58
CA ALA A 13 -20.40 -47.99 9.74
C ALA A 13 -19.54 -46.78 10.13
N SER A 14 -18.41 -47.03 10.78
CA SER A 14 -17.40 -46.00 11.03
C SER A 14 -16.97 -45.37 9.69
N PRO A 15 -16.86 -44.03 9.61
CA PRO A 15 -16.42 -43.39 8.38
C PRO A 15 -15.02 -43.89 8.02
N THR A 16 -14.89 -44.44 6.82
CA THR A 16 -13.60 -44.84 6.25
C THR A 16 -12.70 -43.61 6.08
N ALA A 17 -11.40 -43.78 6.25
CA ALA A 17 -10.42 -42.68 6.14
C ALA A 17 -10.51 -41.90 4.81
N ALA A 18 -10.98 -42.54 3.74
CA ALA A 18 -11.23 -41.90 2.45
C ALA A 18 -12.39 -40.88 2.49
N ASN A 19 -13.48 -41.18 3.19
CA ASN A 19 -14.62 -40.27 3.36
C ASN A 19 -14.26 -39.10 4.29
N ALA A 20 -13.52 -39.38 5.37
CA ALA A 20 -13.02 -38.33 6.26
C ALA A 20 -12.05 -37.37 5.54
N ALA A 21 -11.22 -37.89 4.63
CA ALA A 21 -10.32 -37.07 3.82
C ALA A 21 -11.09 -36.21 2.80
N SER A 22 -12.12 -36.74 2.13
CA SER A 22 -12.94 -35.96 1.20
C SER A 22 -13.75 -34.86 1.89
N ASP A 23 -14.31 -35.14 3.07
CA ASP A 23 -15.06 -34.17 3.86
C ASP A 23 -14.15 -33.02 4.35
N ASN A 24 -12.93 -33.35 4.79
CA ASN A 24 -11.92 -32.36 5.17
C ASN A 24 -11.49 -31.46 3.99
N VAL A 25 -11.37 -32.02 2.79
CA VAL A 25 -11.01 -31.22 1.59
C VAL A 25 -12.13 -30.26 1.19
N TYR A 26 -13.39 -30.72 1.21
CA TYR A 26 -14.55 -29.85 0.94
C TYR A 26 -14.68 -28.74 1.98
N SER A 27 -14.50 -29.07 3.26
CA SER A 27 -14.51 -28.12 4.37
C SER A 27 -13.42 -27.05 4.20
N PHE A 28 -12.17 -27.45 3.97
CA PHE A 28 -11.05 -26.51 3.81
C PHE A 28 -11.20 -25.61 2.58
N SER A 29 -11.70 -26.14 1.47
CA SER A 29 -11.95 -25.33 0.26
C SER A 29 -13.02 -24.25 0.48
N THR A 30 -14.01 -24.53 1.33
CA THR A 30 -15.07 -23.60 1.71
C THR A 30 -14.52 -22.51 2.63
N THR A 31 -13.76 -22.89 3.66
CA THR A 31 -13.04 -21.94 4.54
C THR A 31 -12.14 -21.00 3.73
N LEU A 32 -11.36 -21.53 2.78
CA LEU A 32 -10.51 -20.69 1.92
C LEU A 32 -11.30 -19.75 1.02
N ARG A 33 -12.53 -20.10 0.63
CA ARG A 33 -13.39 -19.24 -0.18
C ARG A 33 -13.89 -18.06 0.65
N GLU A 34 -14.37 -18.33 1.86
CA GLU A 34 -14.86 -17.32 2.80
C GLU A 34 -13.73 -16.38 3.25
N LEU A 35 -12.55 -16.92 3.57
CA LEU A 35 -11.36 -16.11 3.91
C LEU A 35 -10.87 -15.21 2.77
N ARG A 36 -11.32 -15.41 1.53
CA ARG A 36 -10.97 -14.58 0.36
C ARG A 36 -12.01 -13.51 0.04
N GLU A 37 -13.13 -13.47 0.77
CA GLU A 37 -14.11 -12.41 0.59
C GLU A 37 -13.49 -11.05 0.90
N ASN A 38 -13.92 -10.02 0.16
CA ASN A 38 -13.38 -8.68 0.33
C ASN A 38 -13.79 -8.15 1.70
N LEU A 39 -12.92 -7.36 2.32
CA LEU A 39 -13.23 -6.74 3.60
C LEU A 39 -14.21 -5.58 3.41
N GLU A 40 -15.20 -5.49 4.30
CA GLU A 40 -16.05 -4.32 4.42
C GLU A 40 -15.21 -3.06 4.67
N PRO A 41 -15.49 -1.92 3.98
CA PRO A 41 -14.70 -0.70 4.12
C PRO A 41 -14.56 -0.20 5.58
N ALA A 42 -15.54 -0.50 6.44
CA ALA A 42 -15.52 -0.14 7.85
C ALA A 42 -14.41 -0.83 8.66
N MET A 43 -13.89 -1.97 8.17
CA MET A 43 -12.79 -2.70 8.80
C MET A 43 -11.40 -2.18 8.38
N LEU A 44 -11.36 -1.29 7.39
CA LEU A 44 -10.13 -0.73 6.87
C LEU A 44 -9.72 0.53 7.65
N ARG A 45 -8.41 0.69 7.83
CA ARG A 45 -7.78 1.86 8.40
C ARG A 45 -6.83 2.46 7.38
N GLN A 46 -6.62 3.77 7.48
CA GLN A 46 -5.70 4.49 6.61
C GLN A 46 -4.51 5.00 7.39
N ARG A 47 -3.33 4.90 6.79
CA ARG A 47 -2.11 5.54 7.27
C ARG A 47 -1.39 6.22 6.13
N THR A 48 -0.61 7.25 6.45
CA THR A 48 0.33 7.82 5.48
C THR A 48 1.36 6.74 5.12
N GLY A 49 1.38 6.34 3.85
CA GLY A 49 2.30 5.35 3.33
C GLY A 49 3.58 6.01 2.83
N TRP A 50 3.54 6.51 1.60
CA TRP A 50 4.68 7.17 0.95
C TRP A 50 4.30 8.55 0.46
N HIS A 51 5.31 9.40 0.25
CA HIS A 51 5.12 10.65 -0.47
C HIS A 51 5.20 10.37 -1.97
N SER A 52 4.21 10.87 -2.70
CA SER A 52 4.26 10.92 -4.15
C SER A 52 5.40 11.84 -4.61
N LYS A 53 5.81 11.73 -5.89
CA LYS A 53 6.89 12.58 -6.47
C LYS A 53 6.61 14.08 -6.35
N ASP A 54 5.34 14.43 -6.22
CA ASP A 54 4.84 15.79 -6.09
C ASP A 54 4.75 16.28 -4.63
N GLY A 55 5.20 15.46 -3.67
CA GLY A 55 5.26 15.75 -2.23
C GLY A 55 3.98 15.42 -1.47
N SER A 56 2.87 15.09 -2.16
CA SER A 56 1.60 14.76 -1.51
C SER A 56 1.69 13.43 -0.74
N PRO A 57 1.17 13.34 0.50
CA PRO A 57 1.12 12.09 1.24
C PRO A 57 0.08 11.17 0.61
N ARG A 58 0.50 9.99 0.12
CA ARG A 58 -0.44 8.94 -0.27
C ARG A 58 -0.79 8.09 0.96
N THR A 59 -2.08 7.82 1.10
CA THR A 59 -2.60 6.92 2.12
C THR A 59 -2.51 5.47 1.66
N VAL A 60 -2.36 4.58 2.61
CA VAL A 60 -2.35 3.13 2.42
C VAL A 60 -3.40 2.54 3.34
N ASP A 61 -4.31 1.78 2.75
CA ASP A 61 -5.31 1.02 3.47
C ASP A 61 -4.64 -0.19 4.15
N TYR A 62 -4.99 -0.44 5.40
CA TYR A 62 -4.51 -1.60 6.14
C TYR A 62 -5.61 -2.11 7.07
N VAL A 63 -5.48 -3.38 7.45
CA VAL A 63 -6.32 -4.00 8.48
C VAL A 63 -5.53 -4.14 9.79
N GLU A 64 -6.23 -3.96 10.91
CA GLU A 64 -5.68 -4.18 12.24
C GLU A 64 -5.52 -5.67 12.54
N TRP A 65 -4.57 -6.00 13.43
CA TRP A 65 -4.26 -7.40 13.73
C TRP A 65 -5.43 -8.13 14.40
N HIS A 66 -6.16 -7.45 15.29
CA HIS A 66 -7.30 -8.04 15.99
C HIS A 66 -8.44 -8.35 15.03
N THR A 67 -8.68 -7.50 14.04
CA THR A 67 -9.68 -7.78 12.98
C THR A 67 -9.33 -9.03 12.17
N VAL A 68 -8.04 -9.27 11.92
CA VAL A 68 -7.60 -10.52 11.29
C VAL A 68 -7.86 -11.73 12.19
N ALA A 69 -7.63 -11.59 13.50
CA ALA A 69 -7.94 -12.65 14.46
C ALA A 69 -9.47 -12.92 14.53
N ASP A 70 -10.30 -11.88 14.59
CA ASP A 70 -11.76 -12.00 14.63
C ASP A 70 -12.32 -12.74 13.39
N ILE A 71 -11.75 -12.46 12.20
CA ILE A 71 -12.10 -13.16 10.96
C ILE A 71 -11.69 -14.64 11.05
N LEU A 72 -10.49 -14.93 11.57
CA LEU A 72 -10.03 -16.32 11.74
C LEU A 72 -10.89 -17.08 12.75
N ASP A 73 -11.24 -16.47 13.88
CA ASP A 73 -12.11 -17.07 14.90
C ASP A 73 -13.52 -17.38 14.34
N THR A 74 -14.03 -16.53 13.45
CA THR A 74 -15.36 -16.68 12.85
C THR A 74 -15.37 -17.72 11.71
N THR A 75 -14.39 -17.66 10.81
CA THR A 75 -14.39 -18.43 9.55
C THR A 75 -13.61 -19.74 9.64
N ALA A 76 -12.61 -19.81 10.52
CA ALA A 76 -11.69 -20.94 10.65
C ALA A 76 -11.38 -21.23 12.13
N PRO A 77 -12.38 -21.62 12.95
CA PRO A 77 -12.22 -21.74 14.41
C PRO A 77 -11.19 -22.80 14.84
N ASP A 78 -10.76 -23.67 13.94
CA ASP A 78 -9.67 -24.63 14.15
C ASP A 78 -8.27 -24.03 13.93
N TRP A 79 -8.17 -22.73 13.63
CA TRP A 79 -6.90 -22.08 13.37
C TRP A 79 -5.99 -22.09 14.60
N SER A 80 -4.68 -22.10 14.35
CA SER A 80 -3.67 -21.95 15.40
C SER A 80 -2.57 -20.99 14.99
N HIS A 81 -1.99 -20.34 16.00
CA HIS A 81 -0.89 -19.38 15.88
C HIS A 81 0.35 -19.90 16.60
N SER A 82 1.52 -19.76 15.99
CA SER A 82 2.79 -20.01 16.67
C SER A 82 3.89 -19.06 16.18
N VAL A 83 4.63 -18.48 17.12
CA VAL A 83 5.88 -17.77 16.81
C VAL A 83 6.97 -18.82 16.57
N LYS A 84 7.53 -18.84 15.36
CA LYS A 84 8.55 -19.80 14.94
C LYS A 84 9.96 -19.33 15.24
N ASP A 85 10.20 -18.05 15.07
CA ASP A 85 11.53 -17.47 15.16
C ASP A 85 11.45 -15.97 15.47
N ILE A 86 12.38 -15.50 16.28
CA ILE A 86 12.61 -14.08 16.55
C ILE A 86 14.10 -13.83 16.37
N ARG A 87 14.46 -13.05 15.35
CA ARG A 87 15.83 -12.65 15.06
C ARG A 87 16.00 -11.15 15.12
N THR A 88 17.16 -10.71 15.57
CA THR A 88 17.52 -9.29 15.54
C THR A 88 18.69 -9.10 14.58
N ILE A 89 18.52 -8.20 13.62
CA ILE A 89 19.58 -7.78 12.69
C ILE A 89 19.76 -6.28 12.84
N GLY A 90 20.84 -5.87 13.50
CA GLY A 90 21.07 -4.49 13.89
C GLY A 90 19.92 -3.99 14.78
N GLU A 91 19.20 -3.00 14.28
CA GLU A 91 18.11 -2.31 15.01
C GLU A 91 16.71 -2.86 14.68
N ILE A 92 16.65 -3.94 13.91
CA ILE A 92 15.40 -4.50 13.39
C ILE A 92 15.15 -5.87 14.04
N ALA A 93 13.98 -6.01 14.66
CA ALA A 93 13.42 -7.29 15.06
C ALA A 93 12.66 -7.88 13.88
N ILE A 94 12.96 -9.13 13.55
CA ILE A 94 12.34 -9.93 12.50
C ILE A 94 11.64 -11.09 13.20
N VAL A 95 10.32 -11.17 13.08
CA VAL A 95 9.50 -12.21 13.71
C VAL A 95 8.90 -13.07 12.62
N THR A 96 9.06 -14.39 12.73
CA THR A 96 8.40 -15.37 11.86
C THR A 96 7.26 -16.02 12.62
N VAL A 97 6.06 -15.95 12.07
CA VAL A 97 4.84 -16.55 12.63
C VAL A 97 4.30 -17.58 11.65
N ALA A 98 3.75 -18.68 12.17
CA ALA A 98 2.98 -19.64 11.40
C ALA A 98 1.51 -19.66 11.83
N ILE A 99 0.61 -19.63 10.84
CA ILE A 99 -0.81 -19.93 11.02
C ILE A 99 -1.10 -21.30 10.41
N THR A 100 -1.82 -22.16 11.13
CA THR A 100 -2.29 -23.46 10.63
C THR A 100 -3.80 -23.51 10.64
N ILE A 101 -4.43 -23.90 9.53
CA ILE A 101 -5.88 -24.09 9.36
C ILE A 101 -6.10 -25.42 8.63
N GLY A 102 -6.96 -26.30 9.14
CA GLY A 102 -7.23 -27.59 8.50
C GLY A 102 -5.99 -28.45 8.24
N GLY A 103 -4.96 -28.33 9.09
CA GLY A 103 -3.67 -29.01 8.93
C GLY A 103 -2.70 -28.38 7.91
N ILE A 104 -3.08 -27.27 7.26
CA ILE A 104 -2.21 -26.53 6.33
C ILE A 104 -1.58 -25.35 7.05
N THR A 105 -0.25 -25.29 7.06
CA THR A 105 0.52 -24.21 7.69
C THR A 105 1.04 -23.22 6.66
N ARG A 106 0.92 -21.92 6.93
CA ARG A 106 1.56 -20.84 6.16
C ARG A 106 2.24 -19.86 7.09
N GLU A 107 3.44 -19.44 6.70
CA GLU A 107 4.27 -18.55 7.52
C GLU A 107 4.24 -17.11 7.02
N GLY A 108 4.41 -16.16 7.92
CA GLY A 108 4.55 -14.74 7.65
C GLY A 108 5.74 -14.17 8.41
N ILE A 109 6.38 -13.17 7.82
CA ILE A 109 7.54 -12.49 8.41
C ILE A 109 7.17 -11.04 8.64
N GLY A 110 7.25 -10.58 9.88
CA GLY A 110 7.02 -9.19 10.23
C GLY A 110 8.26 -8.53 10.81
N THR A 111 8.31 -7.21 10.70
CA THR A 111 9.46 -6.43 11.13
C THR A 111 9.08 -5.23 11.99
N GLY A 112 9.97 -4.86 12.89
CA GLY A 112 9.80 -3.72 13.77
C GLY A 112 11.10 -3.32 14.45
N SER A 113 11.07 -2.23 15.21
CA SER A 113 12.25 -1.78 15.97
C SER A 113 12.60 -2.81 17.05
N ALA A 114 13.87 -3.20 17.14
CA ALA A 114 14.36 -4.06 18.22
C ALA A 114 14.57 -3.31 19.54
N LYS A 115 14.62 -1.97 19.50
CA LYS A 115 14.86 -1.10 20.66
C LYS A 115 13.65 -0.86 21.54
N SER A 116 12.46 -1.26 21.10
CA SER A 116 11.24 -1.02 21.86
C SER A 116 10.32 -2.23 21.84
N GLU A 117 9.67 -2.45 22.98
CA GLU A 117 8.61 -3.46 23.12
C GLU A 117 7.51 -3.26 22.07
N ILE A 118 7.15 -2.00 21.81
CA ILE A 118 6.19 -1.62 20.76
C ILE A 118 6.65 -2.11 19.39
N GLY A 119 7.95 -1.99 19.08
CA GLY A 119 8.52 -2.46 17.82
C GLY A 119 8.48 -3.98 17.69
N ILE A 120 8.79 -4.71 18.76
CA ILE A 120 8.73 -6.17 18.77
C ILE A 120 7.28 -6.67 18.61
N LYS A 121 6.33 -6.10 19.36
CA LYS A 121 4.89 -6.39 19.22
C LYS A 121 4.39 -6.10 17.80
N LYS A 122 4.81 -4.97 17.22
CA LYS A 122 4.47 -4.62 15.84
C LYS A 122 5.02 -5.64 14.84
N ALA A 123 6.22 -6.16 15.06
CA ALA A 123 6.80 -7.19 14.20
C ALA A 123 5.98 -8.48 14.23
N GLU A 124 5.54 -8.93 15.41
CA GLU A 124 4.65 -10.10 15.52
C GLU A 124 3.30 -9.86 14.85
N HIS A 125 2.66 -8.71 15.09
CA HIS A 125 1.38 -8.35 14.47
C HIS A 125 1.49 -8.30 12.93
N ASP A 126 2.59 -7.76 12.40
CA ASP A 126 2.85 -7.75 10.96
C ASP A 126 3.07 -9.18 10.41
N ALA A 127 3.77 -10.03 11.16
CA ALA A 127 4.00 -11.43 10.79
C ALA A 127 2.68 -12.23 10.72
N LEU A 128 1.82 -12.07 11.73
CA LEU A 128 0.47 -12.66 11.77
C LEU A 128 -0.34 -12.27 10.53
N LYS A 129 -0.43 -10.95 10.25
CA LYS A 129 -1.19 -10.46 9.09
C LYS A 129 -0.63 -10.99 7.77
N ARG A 130 0.69 -11.09 7.64
CA ARG A 130 1.33 -11.63 6.42
C ARG A 130 1.13 -13.13 6.26
N ALA A 131 1.04 -13.90 7.34
CA ALA A 131 0.66 -15.31 7.30
C ALA A 131 -0.81 -15.45 6.86
N ALA A 132 -1.70 -14.66 7.45
CA ALA A 132 -3.14 -14.63 7.16
C ALA A 132 -3.46 -14.27 5.69
N VAL A 133 -2.76 -13.28 5.13
CA VAL A 133 -2.89 -12.90 3.70
C VAL A 133 -2.61 -14.06 2.76
N LYS A 134 -1.73 -15.00 3.15
CA LYS A 134 -1.46 -16.19 2.35
C LYS A 134 -2.67 -17.15 2.31
N PHE A 135 -3.57 -17.13 3.29
CA PHE A 135 -4.86 -17.83 3.26
C PHE A 135 -5.93 -17.13 2.42
N GLY A 136 -5.90 -15.81 2.34
CA GLY A 136 -6.82 -15.04 1.49
C GLY A 136 -7.26 -13.72 2.11
N ILE A 137 -7.10 -13.60 3.43
CA ILE A 137 -7.59 -12.46 4.22
C ILE A 137 -6.93 -11.17 3.73
N ALA A 138 -7.75 -10.15 3.43
CA ALA A 138 -7.28 -8.82 3.02
C ALA A 138 -6.31 -8.81 1.82
N ARG A 139 -6.37 -9.83 0.95
CA ARG A 139 -5.44 -9.96 -0.19
C ARG A 139 -5.68 -8.92 -1.27
N ASP A 140 -6.89 -8.40 -1.39
CA ASP A 140 -7.29 -7.30 -2.25
C ASP A 140 -6.53 -6.00 -1.95
N LEU A 141 -6.24 -5.72 -0.67
CA LEU A 141 -5.44 -4.55 -0.28
C LEU A 141 -4.07 -4.51 -0.97
N TYR A 142 -3.43 -5.67 -1.12
CA TYR A 142 -2.12 -5.78 -1.78
C TYR A 142 -2.21 -5.57 -3.30
N LYS A 143 -3.29 -6.07 -3.94
CA LYS A 143 -3.53 -5.86 -5.38
C LYS A 143 -3.79 -4.40 -5.70
N ASN A 144 -4.52 -3.71 -4.82
CA ASN A 144 -4.83 -2.30 -4.98
C ASN A 144 -3.60 -1.43 -4.72
N GLU A 145 -2.74 -1.80 -3.76
CA GLU A 145 -1.44 -1.17 -3.56
C GLU A 145 -0.54 -1.29 -4.79
N GLU A 146 -0.39 -2.49 -5.37
CA GLU A 146 0.42 -2.71 -6.58
C GLU A 146 -0.12 -1.89 -7.76
N ARG A 147 -1.43 -1.94 -8.01
CA ARG A 147 -2.09 -1.11 -9.03
C ARG A 147 -1.84 0.38 -8.80
N SER A 148 -1.88 0.85 -7.55
CA SER A 148 -1.65 2.26 -7.20
C SER A 148 -0.18 2.69 -7.32
N ARG A 149 0.77 1.74 -7.24
CA ARG A 149 2.21 1.97 -7.48
C ARG A 149 2.56 1.94 -8.97
N GLU A 150 1.90 1.08 -9.73
CA GLU A 150 2.14 0.87 -11.17
C GLU A 150 1.35 1.83 -12.06
N ALA A 151 0.23 2.35 -11.58
CA ALA A 151 -0.44 3.46 -12.26
C ALA A 151 0.59 4.58 -12.42
N PRO A 152 0.89 5.02 -13.67
CA PRO A 152 1.42 6.36 -13.87
C PRO A 152 0.50 7.25 -13.05
N ALA A 153 1.05 8.18 -12.27
CA ALA A 153 0.22 9.19 -11.64
C ALA A 153 -0.64 9.76 -12.77
N GLU A 154 -1.92 9.36 -12.85
CA GLU A 154 -2.86 10.02 -13.70
C GLU A 154 -2.82 11.44 -13.15
N GLU A 155 -2.24 12.32 -13.95
CA GLU A 155 -2.27 13.75 -13.73
C GLU A 155 -3.75 14.10 -13.73
N GLU A 156 -4.38 13.96 -12.56
CA GLU A 156 -5.59 14.66 -12.24
C GLU A 156 -5.18 16.13 -12.43
N LYS A 157 -5.61 16.68 -13.56
CA LYS A 157 -5.49 18.08 -13.94
C LYS A 157 -6.31 18.90 -12.94
N ALA A 158 -5.92 18.91 -11.67
CA ALA A 158 -6.19 20.03 -10.82
C ALA A 158 -5.46 21.19 -11.50
N GLU A 159 -6.22 22.11 -12.10
CA GLU A 159 -5.69 23.36 -12.63
C GLU A 159 -4.91 24.04 -11.50
N VAL A 160 -3.59 23.85 -11.50
CA VAL A 160 -2.71 24.43 -10.49
C VAL A 160 -2.66 25.92 -10.78
N SER A 161 -3.19 26.72 -9.85
CA SER A 161 -3.11 28.17 -9.91
C SER A 161 -1.65 28.60 -10.12
N PRO A 162 -1.37 29.52 -11.07
CA PRO A 162 -0.02 30.01 -11.31
C PRO A 162 0.57 30.73 -10.10
N VAL A 163 -0.29 31.28 -9.24
CA VAL A 163 0.09 32.02 -8.03
C VAL A 163 0.17 31.07 -6.85
N ALA A 164 1.25 31.16 -6.07
CA ALA A 164 1.47 30.36 -4.89
C ALA A 164 0.36 30.58 -3.85
N ALA A 165 -0.26 29.49 -3.38
CA ALA A 165 -1.31 29.57 -2.36
C ALA A 165 -0.76 29.72 -0.92
N SER A 166 0.54 29.50 -0.73
CA SER A 166 1.19 29.57 0.59
C SER A 166 2.70 29.83 0.47
N LEU A 167 3.35 30.23 1.56
CA LEU A 167 4.80 30.50 1.60
C LEU A 167 5.64 29.26 1.23
N SER A 168 5.18 28.05 1.58
CA SER A 168 5.87 26.81 1.23
C SER A 168 5.70 26.43 -0.26
N ASP A 169 4.73 27.02 -0.94
CA ASP A 169 4.48 26.84 -2.36
C ASP A 169 5.10 27.95 -3.22
N MET A 170 5.61 29.04 -2.63
CA MET A 170 6.29 30.10 -3.38
C MET A 170 7.54 29.59 -4.10
N VAL A 171 7.82 30.23 -5.24
CA VAL A 171 9.05 30.05 -6.00
C VAL A 171 10.29 30.09 -5.10
N THR A 172 11.16 29.11 -5.28
CA THR A 172 12.37 29.00 -4.45
C THR A 172 13.46 29.95 -4.95
N SER A 173 14.40 30.33 -4.07
CA SER A 173 15.57 31.14 -4.44
C SER A 173 16.40 30.51 -5.57
N LYS A 174 16.47 29.17 -5.61
CA LYS A 174 17.13 28.42 -6.69
C LYS A 174 16.41 28.61 -8.02
N GLN A 175 15.08 28.50 -8.03
CA GLN A 175 14.27 28.71 -9.23
C GLN A 175 14.33 30.16 -9.72
N LEU A 176 14.26 31.14 -8.81
CA LEU A 176 14.48 32.55 -9.16
C LEU A 176 15.86 32.78 -9.80
N GLY A 177 16.90 32.15 -9.26
CA GLY A 177 18.24 32.19 -9.82
C GLY A 177 18.29 31.64 -11.25
N MET A 178 17.63 30.50 -11.49
CA MET A 178 17.55 29.87 -12.81
C MET A 178 16.78 30.75 -13.81
N ILE A 179 15.59 31.26 -13.45
CA ILE A 179 14.78 32.14 -14.30
C ILE A 179 15.58 33.38 -14.71
N ARG A 180 16.21 34.06 -13.74
CA ARG A 180 17.06 35.24 -14.01
C ARG A 180 18.29 34.92 -14.84
N GLY A 181 18.87 33.73 -14.66
CA GLY A 181 20.00 33.26 -15.46
C GLY A 181 19.62 33.08 -16.92
N LEU A 182 18.54 32.32 -17.17
CA LEU A 182 18.04 32.01 -18.51
C LEU A 182 17.55 33.27 -19.23
N ALA A 183 16.78 34.12 -18.56
CA ALA A 183 16.29 35.37 -19.14
C ALA A 183 17.43 36.29 -19.60
N ARG A 184 18.52 36.38 -18.82
CA ARG A 184 19.72 37.14 -19.22
C ARG A 184 20.41 36.54 -20.44
N GLN A 185 20.53 35.21 -20.52
CA GLN A 185 21.15 34.53 -21.67
C GLN A 185 20.34 34.73 -22.95
N LEU A 186 19.02 34.79 -22.84
CA LEU A 186 18.09 34.94 -23.97
C LEU A 186 17.81 36.41 -24.32
N HIS A 187 18.35 37.36 -23.56
CA HIS A 187 18.02 38.80 -23.65
C HIS A 187 16.52 39.11 -23.56
N VAL A 188 15.77 38.33 -22.78
CA VAL A 188 14.32 38.53 -22.54
C VAL A 188 14.05 39.04 -21.13
N ASN A 189 12.93 39.73 -20.95
CA ASN A 189 12.50 40.18 -19.62
C ASN A 189 11.66 39.08 -18.94
N ALA A 190 12.23 38.45 -17.90
CA ALA A 190 11.57 37.39 -17.14
C ALA A 190 10.20 37.79 -16.58
N GLU A 191 10.03 39.04 -16.15
CA GLU A 191 8.74 39.51 -15.61
C GLU A 191 7.70 39.69 -16.70
N ALA A 192 8.10 40.17 -17.88
CA ALA A 192 7.20 40.27 -19.01
C ALA A 192 6.74 38.88 -19.49
N GLU A 193 7.67 37.92 -19.56
CA GLU A 193 7.36 36.53 -19.93
C GLU A 193 6.46 35.83 -18.90
N CYS A 194 6.71 36.08 -17.61
CA CYS A 194 5.88 35.55 -16.53
C CYS A 194 4.47 36.15 -16.55
N SER A 195 4.37 37.47 -16.68
CA SER A 195 3.08 38.16 -16.76
C SER A 195 2.28 37.74 -18.00
N ALA A 196 2.93 37.57 -19.16
CA ALA A 196 2.27 37.13 -20.38
C ALA A 196 1.71 35.70 -20.30
N GLU A 197 2.40 34.80 -19.59
CA GLU A 197 2.02 33.39 -19.50
C GLU A 197 1.08 33.09 -18.32
N PHE A 198 1.31 33.75 -17.18
CA PHE A 198 0.73 33.38 -15.89
C PHE A 198 -0.06 34.52 -15.23
N ASN A 199 -0.04 35.72 -15.81
CA ASN A 199 -0.70 36.92 -15.29
C ASN A 199 -0.33 37.25 -13.82
N CYS A 200 0.91 36.97 -13.43
CA CYS A 200 1.46 37.25 -12.11
C CYS A 200 2.96 37.62 -12.18
N SER A 201 3.51 38.12 -11.06
CA SER A 201 4.94 38.39 -10.96
C SER A 201 5.73 37.10 -10.76
N VAL A 202 6.98 37.09 -11.24
CA VAL A 202 7.94 36.00 -11.04
C VAL A 202 8.08 35.62 -9.56
N THR A 203 7.96 36.58 -8.63
CA THR A 203 8.07 36.30 -7.18
C THR A 203 6.83 35.67 -6.57
N GLU A 204 5.68 35.74 -7.24
CA GLU A 204 4.39 35.21 -6.78
C GLU A 204 4.11 33.81 -7.31
N LEU A 205 4.96 33.32 -8.22
CA LEU A 205 4.80 32.01 -8.84
C LEU A 205 4.78 30.89 -7.79
N SER A 206 3.89 29.93 -7.99
CA SER A 206 4.02 28.63 -7.33
C SER A 206 5.29 27.92 -7.82
N ARG A 207 5.84 26.99 -7.03
CA ARG A 207 7.02 26.21 -7.42
C ARG A 207 6.80 25.47 -8.75
N ARG A 208 5.57 25.00 -9.00
CA ARG A 208 5.20 24.31 -10.24
C ARG A 208 5.14 25.29 -11.42
N ALA A 209 4.52 26.46 -11.25
CA ALA A 209 4.49 27.49 -12.30
C ALA A 209 5.89 28.03 -12.63
N ALA A 210 6.75 28.16 -11.62
CA ALA A 210 8.15 28.55 -11.82
C ALA A 210 8.94 27.52 -12.64
N SER A 211 8.73 26.22 -12.42
CA SER A 211 9.34 25.18 -13.28
C SER A 211 8.84 25.28 -14.72
N ARG A 212 7.54 25.50 -14.93
CA ARG A 212 6.99 25.70 -16.29
C ARG A 212 7.59 26.91 -17.00
N LEU A 213 7.82 28.02 -16.28
CA LEU A 213 8.49 29.19 -16.84
C LEU A 213 9.94 28.88 -17.22
N ILE A 214 10.66 28.11 -16.40
CA ILE A 214 12.03 27.65 -16.70
C ILE A 214 12.06 26.80 -17.97
N ASP A 215 11.15 25.84 -18.09
CA ASP A 215 11.06 24.95 -19.25
C ASP A 215 10.78 25.76 -20.53
N LYS A 216 9.87 26.74 -20.47
CA LYS A 216 9.60 27.68 -21.57
C LYS A 216 10.86 28.45 -21.98
N LEU A 217 11.60 29.02 -21.03
CA LEU A 217 12.84 29.73 -21.31
C LEU A 217 13.92 28.79 -21.88
N GLN A 218 14.04 27.57 -21.37
CA GLN A 218 14.97 26.57 -21.92
C GLN A 218 14.62 26.18 -23.35
N ALA A 219 13.32 26.01 -23.65
CA ALA A 219 12.85 25.72 -25.01
C ALA A 219 13.14 26.87 -26.00
N MET A 220 13.35 28.10 -25.52
CA MET A 220 13.78 29.24 -26.34
C MET A 220 15.29 29.26 -26.63
N GLN A 221 16.11 28.51 -25.88
CA GLN A 221 17.58 28.49 -26.05
C GLN A 221 18.04 28.04 -27.44
N PRO A 222 17.50 26.99 -28.07
CA PRO A 222 17.92 26.58 -29.40
C PRO A 222 17.63 27.66 -30.46
N ALA A 223 16.49 28.35 -30.34
CA ALA A 223 16.08 29.41 -31.26
C ALA A 223 16.92 30.70 -31.11
N ALA A 224 17.34 31.03 -29.89
CA ALA A 224 18.20 32.18 -29.62
C ALA A 224 19.64 31.94 -30.08
N GLN A 225 20.19 30.74 -29.87
CA GLN A 225 21.54 30.38 -30.32
C GLN A 225 21.68 30.41 -31.84
N MET A 226 20.63 29.99 -32.57
CA MET A 226 20.60 29.99 -34.03
C MET A 226 20.50 31.41 -34.64
N ARG A 227 19.96 32.39 -33.91
CA ARG A 227 19.90 33.81 -34.32
C ARG A 227 21.19 34.59 -34.06
N MET A 228 22.04 34.12 -33.15
CA MET A 228 23.32 34.77 -32.78
C MET A 228 24.51 34.25 -33.61
N ALA A 229 24.31 33.18 -34.38
CA ALA A 229 25.34 32.52 -35.19
C ALA A 229 25.25 32.84 -36.70
N GLY A 230 24.30 33.68 -37.12
CA GLY A 230 24.16 34.20 -38.48
C GLY A 230 24.32 35.72 -38.49
#